data_AF-A0A6V7JBU5-F1
#
_entry.id   AF-A0A6V7JBU5-F1
#
_cell.length_a   1.000
_cell.length_b   1.000
_cell.length_c   1.000
_cell.angle_alpha   90.00
_cell.angle_beta   90.00
_cell.angle_gamma   90.00
#
_symmetry.space_group_name_H-M   'P 1'
#
loop_
_entity.id
_entity.type
_entity.pdbx_description
1 polymer ?
#
loop_
_entity_poly.entity_id
_entity_poly.type
_entity_poly.pdbx_seq_one_letter_code
_entity_poly.pdbx_strand_id
1 'polypeptide(L)'
;QQYDNAPGSPSSELEQSVSSVLRATRDLRQQLVATTMEQAGDLGQVTKAGQELVSTIRNLALASEIDRLQESSDRFHEYLEHILEVCKLLRHIALSESLQVSAKFTEINLRIYGPQVLTAAHTLARYPTSKIAKENLE
;
A
#
# COMPACT_ATOMS: atom_id res chain seq x y z
N GLN A 1 -34.67 51.72 25.19
CA GLN A 1 -35.38 50.52 24.70
C GLN A 1 -34.32 49.51 24.30
N GLN A 2 -34.41 48.33 24.92
CA GLN A 2 -33.41 47.28 24.95
C GLN A 2 -34.03 46.06 24.27
N TYR A 3 -33.71 45.82 23.00
CA TYR A 3 -34.04 44.67 22.14
C TYR A 3 -33.12 44.85 20.90
N ASP A 4 -32.28 43.95 20.40
CA ASP A 4 -32.14 42.50 20.52
C ASP A 4 -30.64 42.17 20.53
N ASN A 5 -30.14 41.55 21.59
CA ASN A 5 -28.94 40.73 21.49
C ASN A 5 -29.45 39.29 21.40
N ALA A 6 -29.80 38.86 20.19
CA ALA A 6 -30.27 37.51 19.94
C ALA A 6 -29.12 36.53 20.27
N PRO A 7 -29.28 35.60 21.23
CA PRO A 7 -28.19 34.73 21.68
C PRO A 7 -27.93 33.56 20.71
N GLY A 8 -28.10 33.76 19.40
CA GLY A 8 -28.12 32.69 18.41
C GLY A 8 -27.41 32.96 17.08
N SER A 9 -26.93 34.19 16.82
CA SER A 9 -26.21 34.51 15.58
C SER A 9 -24.70 34.42 15.81
N PRO A 10 -23.95 33.66 14.99
CA PRO A 10 -22.50 33.67 15.02
C PRO A 10 -21.98 35.11 14.93
N SER A 11 -20.99 35.48 15.74
CA SER A 11 -20.30 36.75 15.52
C SER A 11 -19.57 36.69 14.17
N SER A 12 -19.39 37.84 13.51
CA SER A 12 -18.63 37.92 12.25
C SER A 12 -17.22 37.32 12.39
N GLU A 13 -16.60 37.44 13.56
CA GLU A 13 -15.32 36.81 13.90
C GLU A 13 -15.40 35.27 13.90
N LEU A 14 -16.50 34.71 14.40
CA LEU A 14 -16.73 33.26 14.38
C LEU A 14 -16.90 32.75 12.94
N GLU A 15 -17.68 33.44 12.10
CA GLU A 15 -17.84 33.08 10.68
C GLU A 15 -16.51 33.14 9.91
N GLN A 16 -15.71 34.16 10.17
CA GLN A 16 -14.38 34.32 9.58
C GLN A 16 -13.43 33.20 10.03
N SER A 17 -13.49 32.81 11.31
CA SER A 17 -12.70 31.71 11.86
C SER A 17 -13.09 30.36 11.25
N VAL A 18 -14.40 30.08 11.15
CA VAL A 18 -14.93 28.87 10.50
C VAL A 18 -14.47 28.81 9.04
N SER A 19 -14.60 29.91 8.29
CA SER A 19 -14.18 29.99 6.89
C SER A 19 -12.67 29.72 6.74
N SER A 20 -11.86 30.24 7.66
CA SER A 20 -10.41 30.04 7.66
C SER A 20 -10.04 28.57 7.91
N VAL A 21 -10.70 27.91 8.87
CA VAL A 21 -10.51 26.48 9.17
C VAL A 21 -10.94 25.61 7.99
N LEU A 22 -12.07 25.91 7.36
CA LEU A 22 -12.54 25.18 6.17
C LEU A 22 -11.54 25.29 5.02
N ARG A 23 -10.98 26.48 4.79
CA ARG A 23 -9.94 26.70 3.78
C ARG A 23 -8.67 25.91 4.09
N ALA A 24 -8.14 26.03 5.31
CA ALA A 24 -6.94 25.30 5.72
C ALA A 24 -7.12 23.78 5.62
N THR A 25 -8.29 23.26 5.99
CA THR A 25 -8.62 21.83 5.89
C THR A 25 -8.68 21.37 4.42
N ARG A 26 -9.24 22.20 3.54
CA ARG A 26 -9.28 21.92 2.10
C ARG A 26 -7.88 21.88 1.50
N ASP A 27 -7.04 22.85 1.85
CA ASP A 27 -5.67 22.95 1.36
C ASP A 27 -4.84 21.75 1.84
N LEU A 28 -4.97 21.37 3.12
CA LEU A 28 -4.34 20.17 3.67
C LEU A 28 -4.77 18.91 2.92
N ARG A 29 -6.08 18.74 2.68
CA ARG A 29 -6.59 17.59 1.92
C ARG A 29 -5.99 17.54 0.51
N GLN A 30 -5.90 18.68 -0.17
CA GLN A 30 -5.30 18.75 -1.51
C GLN A 30 -3.83 18.31 -1.50
N GLN A 31 -3.05 18.75 -0.51
CA GLN A 31 -1.66 18.34 -0.35
C GLN A 31 -1.53 16.85 -0.05
N LEU A 32 -2.33 16.31 0.88
CA LEU A 32 -2.34 14.88 1.20
C LEU A 32 -2.67 14.01 -0.02
N VAL A 33 -3.64 14.43 -0.83
CA VAL A 33 -4.00 13.75 -2.08
C VAL A 33 -2.83 13.84 -3.07
N ALA A 34 -2.27 15.03 -3.29
CA ALA A 34 -1.17 15.23 -4.24
C ALA A 34 0.06 14.38 -3.88
N THR A 35 0.49 14.41 -2.62
CA THR A 35 1.64 13.61 -2.13
C THR A 35 1.37 12.11 -2.21
N THR A 36 0.17 11.65 -1.84
CA THR A 36 -0.18 10.23 -1.99
C THR A 36 -0.18 9.81 -3.46
N MET A 37 -0.67 10.65 -4.37
CA MET A 37 -0.69 10.35 -5.80
C MET A 37 0.70 10.34 -6.42
N GLU A 38 1.62 11.18 -5.94
CA GLU A 38 3.04 11.14 -6.33
C GLU A 38 3.67 9.80 -5.94
N GLN A 39 3.46 9.36 -4.69
CA GLN A 39 3.94 8.05 -4.23
C GLN A 39 3.27 6.90 -4.97
N ALA A 40 1.96 6.96 -5.23
CA ALA A 40 1.27 5.94 -6.00
C ALA A 40 1.68 5.90 -7.48
N GLY A 41 2.33 6.95 -7.99
CA GLY A 41 2.81 7.02 -9.37
C GLY A 41 3.88 5.98 -9.70
N ASP A 42 4.64 5.51 -8.71
CA ASP A 42 5.67 4.47 -8.89
C ASP A 42 5.12 3.03 -8.77
N LEU A 43 3.87 2.88 -8.32
CA LEU A 43 3.32 1.58 -7.91
C LEU A 43 3.33 0.55 -9.04
N GLY A 44 3.09 1.00 -10.27
CA GLY A 44 3.16 0.14 -11.45
C GLY A 44 4.57 -0.41 -11.71
N GLN A 45 5.60 0.41 -11.49
CA GLN A 45 7.00 -0.01 -11.64
C GLN A 45 7.40 -0.97 -10.53
N VAL A 46 7.06 -0.65 -9.28
CA VAL A 46 7.35 -1.51 -8.12
C VAL A 46 6.64 -2.87 -8.24
N THR A 47 5.38 -2.88 -8.66
CA THR A 47 4.63 -4.13 -8.87
C THR A 47 5.29 -4.98 -9.95
N LYS A 48 5.69 -4.38 -11.08
CA LYS A 48 6.39 -5.08 -12.15
C LYS A 48 7.73 -5.65 -11.68
N ALA A 49 8.53 -4.85 -10.95
CA ALA A 49 9.80 -5.29 -10.41
C ALA A 49 9.63 -6.47 -9.42
N GLY A 50 8.60 -6.41 -8.57
CA GLY A 50 8.22 -7.51 -7.69
C GLY A 50 7.87 -8.79 -8.46
N GLN A 51 7.08 -8.70 -9.54
CA GLN A 51 6.72 -9.84 -10.38
C GLN A 51 7.94 -10.46 -11.10
N GLU A 52 8.83 -9.65 -11.64
CA GLU A 52 10.09 -10.11 -12.26
C GLU A 52 10.98 -10.81 -11.21
N LEU A 53 10.96 -10.32 -9.97
CA LEU A 53 11.71 -10.90 -8.88
C LEU A 53 11.18 -12.27 -8.46
N VAL A 54 9.86 -12.51 -8.50
CA VAL A 54 9.28 -13.86 -8.27
C VAL A 54 9.82 -14.87 -9.28
N SER A 55 9.94 -14.48 -10.55
CA SER A 55 10.54 -15.33 -11.59
C SER A 55 12.01 -15.65 -11.29
N THR A 56 12.75 -14.66 -10.79
CA THR A 56 14.15 -14.83 -10.37
C THR A 56 14.26 -15.78 -9.18
N ILE A 57 13.44 -15.57 -8.14
CA ILE A 57 13.35 -16.41 -6.94
C ILE A 57 13.09 -17.88 -7.32
N ARG A 58 12.15 -18.12 -8.24
CA ARG A 58 11.85 -19.46 -8.74
C ARG A 58 13.07 -20.13 -9.37
N ASN A 59 13.80 -19.42 -10.23
CA ASN A 59 14.98 -19.96 -10.90
C ASN A 59 16.11 -20.26 -9.90
N LEU A 60 16.34 -19.38 -8.93
CA LEU A 60 17.33 -19.58 -7.87
C LEU A 60 16.97 -20.77 -6.98
N ALA A 61 15.69 -20.93 -6.64
CA ALA A 61 15.20 -22.09 -5.90
C ALA A 61 15.44 -23.39 -6.68
N LEU A 62 15.12 -23.44 -7.98
CA LEU A 62 15.40 -24.61 -8.82
C LEU A 62 16.89 -24.94 -8.91
N ALA A 63 17.75 -23.93 -8.95
CA ALA A 63 19.21 -24.07 -8.96
C ALA A 63 19.80 -24.36 -7.57
N SER A 64 18.99 -24.32 -6.50
CA SER A 64 19.44 -24.46 -5.11
C SER A 64 20.50 -23.42 -4.70
N GLU A 65 20.45 -22.22 -5.28
CA GLU A 65 21.35 -21.10 -4.96
C GLU A 65 20.85 -20.35 -3.72
N ILE A 66 20.99 -20.95 -2.53
CA ILE A 66 20.35 -20.48 -1.29
C ILE A 66 20.74 -19.05 -0.89
N ASP A 67 22.01 -18.67 -1.02
CA ASP A 67 22.46 -17.32 -0.62
C ASP A 67 21.84 -16.23 -1.51
N ARG A 68 21.82 -16.47 -2.83
CA ARG A 68 21.22 -15.55 -3.81
C ARG A 68 19.69 -15.54 -3.73
N LEU A 69 19.10 -16.68 -3.37
CA LEU A 69 17.68 -16.79 -3.06
C LEU A 69 17.34 -15.90 -1.87
N GLN A 70 18.13 -15.92 -0.80
CA GLN A 70 17.91 -15.07 0.38
C GLN A 70 17.97 -13.57 0.01
N GLU A 71 18.99 -13.15 -0.73
CA GLU A 71 19.11 -11.76 -1.21
C GLU A 71 17.87 -11.34 -2.03
N SER A 72 17.40 -12.23 -2.91
CA SER A 72 16.20 -11.96 -3.72
C SER A 72 14.92 -11.94 -2.89
N SER A 73 14.83 -12.79 -1.85
CA SER A 73 13.72 -12.81 -0.90
C SER A 73 13.63 -11.51 -0.11
N ASP A 74 14.77 -10.99 0.38
CA ASP A 74 14.83 -9.74 1.13
C ASP A 74 14.37 -8.57 0.26
N ARG A 75 14.87 -8.48 -0.98
CA ARG A 75 14.44 -7.45 -1.94
C ARG A 75 12.96 -7.57 -2.33
N PHE A 76 12.42 -8.80 -2.41
CA PHE A 76 10.99 -9.00 -2.65
C PHE A 76 10.15 -8.51 -1.49
N HIS A 77 10.61 -8.74 -0.26
CA HIS A 77 9.96 -8.23 0.93
C HIS A 77 9.93 -6.69 0.96
N GLU A 78 11.02 -6.02 0.56
CA GLU A 78 11.05 -4.56 0.44
C GLU A 78 10.00 -4.03 -0.55
N TYR A 79 9.87 -4.65 -1.73
CA TYR A 79 8.82 -4.28 -2.68
C TYR A 79 7.41 -4.53 -2.13
N LEU A 80 7.21 -5.65 -1.43
CA LEU A 80 5.93 -5.96 -0.80
C LEU A 80 5.55 -4.89 0.23
N GLU A 81 6.48 -4.52 1.11
CA GLU A 81 6.24 -3.48 2.13
C GLU A 81 5.94 -2.12 1.50
N HIS A 82 6.62 -1.73 0.43
CA HIS A 82 6.32 -0.50 -0.30
C HIS A 82 4.89 -0.51 -0.85
N ILE A 83 4.50 -1.59 -1.54
CA ILE A 83 3.13 -1.74 -2.08
C ILE A 83 2.10 -1.66 -0.95
N LEU A 84 2.35 -2.34 0.18
CA LEU A 84 1.47 -2.32 1.34
C LEU A 84 1.31 -0.91 1.92
N GLU A 85 2.39 -0.13 1.99
CA GLU A 85 2.33 1.25 2.48
C GLU A 85 1.54 2.15 1.53
N VAL A 86 1.77 2.06 0.22
CA VAL A 86 0.99 2.79 -0.78
C VAL A 86 -0.50 2.41 -0.72
N CYS A 87 -0.85 1.13 -0.50
CA CYS A 87 -2.24 0.72 -0.28
C CYS A 87 -2.87 1.39 0.95
N LYS A 88 -2.13 1.56 2.06
CA LYS A 88 -2.63 2.27 3.24
C LYS A 88 -2.91 3.73 2.93
N LEU A 89 -1.99 4.40 2.22
CA LEU A 89 -2.16 5.80 1.83
C LEU A 89 -3.36 6.01 0.90
N LEU A 90 -3.49 5.17 -0.13
CA LEU A 90 -4.63 5.19 -1.04
C LEU A 90 -5.96 5.00 -0.30
N ARG A 91 -5.99 4.15 0.73
CA ARG A 91 -7.16 3.96 1.59
C ARG A 91 -7.54 5.23 2.37
N HIS A 92 -6.56 6.04 2.79
CA HIS A 92 -6.80 7.30 3.51
C HIS A 92 -7.34 8.41 2.62
N ILE A 93 -7.01 8.41 1.33
CA ILE A 93 -7.46 9.45 0.38
C ILE A 93 -8.60 8.99 -0.54
N ALA A 94 -9.09 7.77 -0.38
CA ALA A 94 -10.11 7.19 -1.25
C ALA A 94 -11.37 8.07 -1.32
N LEU A 95 -11.84 8.35 -2.54
CA LEU A 95 -13.02 9.18 -2.81
C LEU A 95 -14.35 8.42 -2.69
N SER A 96 -14.29 7.09 -2.50
CA SER A 96 -15.45 6.24 -2.33
C SER A 96 -15.13 5.07 -1.40
N GLU A 97 -16.17 4.56 -0.74
CA GLU A 97 -16.08 3.35 0.09
C GLU A 97 -15.59 2.16 -0.73
N SER A 98 -16.01 2.02 -1.99
CA SER A 98 -15.56 0.93 -2.86
C SER A 98 -14.04 0.95 -3.09
N LEU A 99 -13.46 2.13 -3.30
CA LEU A 99 -12.00 2.28 -3.44
C LEU A 99 -11.29 1.99 -2.12
N GLN A 100 -11.85 2.46 -1.01
CA GLN A 100 -11.31 2.20 0.33
C GLN A 100 -11.28 0.70 0.66
N VAL A 101 -12.37 0.00 0.35
CA VAL A 101 -12.53 -1.45 0.52
C VAL A 101 -11.54 -2.19 -0.38
N SER A 102 -11.43 -1.80 -1.66
CA SER A 102 -10.49 -2.41 -2.59
C SER A 102 -9.03 -2.29 -2.12
N ALA A 103 -8.59 -1.09 -1.73
CA ALA A 103 -7.23 -0.87 -1.21
C ALA A 103 -6.96 -1.72 0.06
N LYS A 104 -7.94 -1.81 0.96
CA LYS A 104 -7.85 -2.62 2.18
C LYS A 104 -7.74 -4.12 1.87
N PHE A 105 -8.54 -4.64 0.95
CA PHE A 105 -8.49 -6.07 0.59
C PHE A 105 -7.18 -6.42 -0.12
N THR A 106 -6.70 -5.56 -1.02
CA THR A 106 -5.39 -5.74 -1.67
C THR A 106 -4.27 -5.77 -0.63
N GLU A 107 -4.27 -4.83 0.33
CA GLU A 107 -3.30 -4.81 1.44
C GLU A 107 -3.32 -6.13 2.23
N ILE A 108 -4.50 -6.58 2.64
CA ILE A 108 -4.66 -7.82 3.43
C ILE A 108 -4.15 -9.03 2.66
N ASN A 109 -4.56 -9.15 1.39
CA ASN A 109 -4.17 -10.28 0.54
C ASN A 109 -2.65 -10.30 0.34
N LEU A 110 -2.03 -9.17 0.00
CA LEU A 110 -0.58 -9.12 -0.19
C LEU A 110 0.19 -9.41 1.10
N ARG A 111 -0.28 -8.92 2.26
CA ARG A 111 0.34 -9.22 3.56
C ARG A 111 0.29 -10.71 3.89
N ILE A 112 -0.79 -11.40 3.53
CA ILE A 112 -0.96 -12.83 3.80
C ILE A 112 -0.20 -13.69 2.79
N TYR A 113 -0.36 -13.41 1.49
CA TYR A 113 0.12 -14.27 0.41
C TYR A 113 1.55 -13.95 -0.03
N GLY A 114 2.01 -12.71 0.09
CA GLY A 114 3.39 -12.32 -0.28
C GLY A 114 4.45 -13.19 0.39
N PRO A 115 4.45 -13.36 1.73
CA PRO A 115 5.41 -14.22 2.42
C PRO A 115 5.31 -15.71 2.06
N GLN A 116 4.13 -16.17 1.59
CA GLN A 116 3.93 -17.56 1.20
C GLN A 116 4.72 -17.91 -0.07
N VAL A 117 4.91 -16.95 -0.99
CA VAL A 117 5.77 -17.11 -2.17
C VAL A 117 7.19 -17.48 -1.76
N LEU A 118 7.75 -16.78 -0.76
CA LEU A 118 9.09 -17.05 -0.25
C LEU A 118 9.17 -18.42 0.43
N THR A 119 8.15 -18.77 1.20
CA THR A 119 8.05 -20.08 1.86
C THR A 119 8.02 -21.23 0.84
N ALA A 120 7.24 -21.06 -0.24
CA ALA A 120 7.20 -22.01 -1.35
C ALA A 120 8.56 -22.11 -2.05
N ALA A 121 9.24 -20.99 -2.28
CA ALA A 121 10.56 -20.95 -2.90
C ALA A 121 11.63 -21.66 -2.05
N HIS A 122 11.69 -21.42 -0.74
CA HIS A 122 12.60 -22.13 0.15
C HIS A 122 12.30 -23.62 0.21
N THR A 123 11.02 -24.01 0.17
CA THR A 123 10.63 -25.43 0.10
C THR A 123 11.12 -26.06 -1.19
N LEU A 124 10.96 -25.40 -2.33
CA LEU A 124 11.48 -25.87 -3.62
C LEU A 124 13.01 -25.96 -3.60
N ALA A 125 13.71 -24.99 -3.05
CA ALA A 125 15.17 -24.99 -2.95
C ALA A 125 15.72 -26.16 -2.12
N ARG A 126 14.96 -26.61 -1.11
CA ARG A 126 15.29 -27.79 -0.31
C ARG A 126 14.98 -29.11 -1.03
N TYR A 127 13.99 -29.10 -1.94
CA TYR A 127 13.52 -30.29 -2.65
C TYR A 127 13.38 -30.02 -4.17
N PRO A 128 14.48 -29.69 -4.89
CA PRO A 128 14.42 -29.17 -6.26
C PRO A 128 13.90 -30.17 -7.30
N THR A 129 13.88 -31.47 -6.98
CA THR A 129 13.32 -32.53 -7.84
C THR A 129 11.85 -32.83 -7.55
N SER A 130 11.28 -32.30 -6.46
CA SER A 130 9.89 -32.54 -6.08
C SER A 130 8.93 -31.85 -7.05
N LYS A 131 8.11 -32.64 -7.74
CA LYS A 131 7.04 -32.12 -8.62
C LYS A 131 6.03 -31.27 -7.83
N ILE A 132 5.66 -31.71 -6.63
CA ILE A 132 4.73 -31.00 -5.74
C ILE A 132 5.32 -29.64 -5.33
N ALA A 133 6.60 -29.57 -5.00
CA ALA A 133 7.23 -28.30 -4.61
C ALA A 133 7.31 -27.31 -5.78
N LYS A 134 7.47 -27.82 -7.02
CA LYS A 134 7.43 -27.00 -8.23
C LYS A 134 6.04 -26.44 -8.49
N GLU A 135 5.02 -27.30 -8.47
CA GLU A 135 3.61 -26.93 -8.66
C GLU A 135 3.11 -25.96 -7.58
N ASN A 136 3.62 -26.06 -6.35
CA ASN A 136 3.26 -25.15 -5.26
C ASN A 136 3.82 -23.72 -5.40
N LEU A 137 4.89 -23.53 -6.19
CA LEU A 137 5.48 -22.21 -6.43
C LEU A 137 4.96 -21.55 -7.73
N GLU A 138 4.35 -22.33 -8.62
CA GLU A 138 3.68 -21.83 -9.83
C GLU A 138 2.38 -21.08 -9.50
#